data_AF-X0VZH2-F1
#
_entry.id   AF-X0VZH2-F1
#
_cell.length_a   1.000
_cell.length_b   1.000
_cell.length_c   1.000
_cell.angle_alpha   90.00
_cell.angle_beta   90.00
_cell.angle_gamma   90.00
#
_symmetry.space_group_name_H-M   'P 1'
#
loop_
_entity.id
_entity.type
_entity.pdbx_description
1 polymer ?
#
loop_
_entity_poly.entity_id
_entity_poly.type
_entity_poly.pdbx_seq_one_letter_code
_entity_poly.pdbx_strand_id
1 'polypeptide(L)'
;FRRSKVKRYEEIQERVVEAGLRRIRPCLMTTFTTLAALAVVLLSTGRGSDVMVPMAIPVFGGMAVALIVIFVVPACYCGIKQMKWRLGLSDTDFTTDREAE
;
A
#
# COMPACT_ATOMS: atom_id res chain seq x y z
N PHE A 1 -0.29 -14.55 -20.91
CA PHE A 1 0.90 -13.71 -20.65
C PHE A 1 1.41 -13.12 -21.98
N ARG A 2 0.95 -11.93 -22.39
CA ARG A 2 1.45 -11.22 -23.60
C ARG A 2 2.58 -10.30 -23.15
N ARG A 3 3.84 -10.61 -23.51
CA ARG A 3 5.00 -9.71 -23.32
C ARG A 3 4.86 -8.52 -24.27
N SER A 4 4.61 -7.31 -23.76
CA SER A 4 4.89 -6.07 -24.51
C SER A 4 6.25 -5.54 -24.06
N LYS A 5 7.16 -5.34 -25.03
CA LYS A 5 8.44 -4.67 -24.80
C LYS A 5 8.14 -3.21 -24.51
N VAL A 6 8.50 -2.77 -23.30
CA VAL A 6 8.29 -1.40 -22.84
C VAL A 6 9.18 -0.47 -23.66
N LYS A 7 8.59 0.26 -24.60
CA LYS A 7 9.31 1.14 -25.54
C LYS A 7 9.17 2.62 -25.19
N ARG A 8 8.31 2.97 -24.24
CA ARG A 8 7.92 4.36 -23.96
C ARG A 8 7.84 4.63 -22.46
N TYR A 9 8.28 5.81 -22.02
CA TYR A 9 8.22 6.26 -20.62
C TYR A 9 6.80 6.21 -20.04
N GLU A 10 5.78 6.44 -20.88
CA GLU A 10 4.36 6.38 -20.52
C GLU A 10 3.92 4.99 -20.02
N GLU A 11 4.35 3.90 -20.68
CA GLU A 11 4.02 2.53 -20.24
C GLU A 11 4.63 2.20 -18.87
N ILE A 12 5.75 2.81 -18.51
CA ILE A 12 6.43 2.55 -17.24
C ILE A 12 5.70 3.24 -16.10
N GLN A 13 5.25 4.47 -16.30
CA GLN A 13 4.42 5.17 -15.32
C GLN A 13 3.08 4.46 -15.11
N GLU A 14 2.43 4.04 -16.20
CA GLU A 14 1.15 3.32 -16.12
C GLU A 14 1.28 2.00 -15.36
N ARG A 15 2.32 1.20 -15.64
CA ARG A 15 2.58 -0.07 -14.94
C ARG A 15 2.89 0.13 -13.45
N VAL A 16 3.60 1.21 -13.10
CA VAL A 16 3.93 1.52 -11.69
C VAL A 16 2.70 2.01 -10.94
N VAL A 17 1.86 2.85 -11.56
CA VAL A 17 0.60 3.32 -10.98
C VAL A 17 -0.37 2.16 -10.79
N GLU A 18 -0.51 1.28 -11.79
CA GLU A 18 -1.35 0.09 -11.69
C GLU A 18 -0.88 -0.86 -10.57
N ALA A 19 0.43 -1.03 -10.41
CA ALA A 19 1.01 -1.80 -9.31
C ALA A 19 0.75 -1.16 -7.93
N GLY A 20 0.84 0.17 -7.82
CA GLY A 20 0.52 0.90 -6.60
C GLY A 20 -0.96 0.82 -6.21
N LEU A 21 -1.85 1.02 -7.18
CA LEU A 21 -3.30 0.96 -6.98
C LEU A 21 -3.77 -0.42 -6.48
N ARG A 22 -3.11 -1.51 -6.89
CA ARG A 22 -3.41 -2.86 -6.39
C ARG A 22 -3.15 -3.04 -4.90
N ARG A 23 -2.23 -2.28 -4.29
CA ARG A 23 -1.93 -2.34 -2.84
C ARG A 23 -2.77 -1.38 -2.01
N ILE A 24 -3.13 -0.21 -2.58
CA ILE A 24 -3.93 0.80 -1.88
C ILE A 24 -5.36 0.30 -1.63
N ARG A 25 -5.96 -0.45 -2.57
CA ARG A 25 -7.31 -1.03 -2.42
C ARG A 25 -7.46 -1.92 -1.18
N PRO A 26 -6.61 -2.94 -0.95
CA PRO A 26 -6.73 -3.78 0.24
C PRO A 26 -6.53 -3.03 1.55
N CYS A 27 -5.64 -2.02 1.60
CA CYS A 27 -5.39 -1.24 2.80
C CYS A 27 -6.55 -0.29 3.15
N LEU A 28 -7.15 0.35 2.12
CA LEU A 28 -8.38 1.12 2.31
C LEU A 28 -9.53 0.25 2.79
N MET A 29 -9.65 -0.97 2.24
CA MET A 29 -10.71 -1.89 2.65
C MET A 29 -10.59 -2.31 4.12
N THR A 30 -9.37 -2.61 4.58
CA THR A 30 -9.13 -2.93 5.99
C THR A 30 -9.43 -1.73 6.89
N THR A 31 -8.92 -0.55 6.53
CA THR A 31 -9.15 0.69 7.31
C THR A 31 -10.63 1.01 7.45
N PHE A 32 -11.37 0.91 6.36
CA PHE A 32 -12.81 1.11 6.36
C PHE A 32 -13.54 0.09 7.24
N THR A 33 -13.13 -1.18 7.16
CA THR A 33 -13.74 -2.26 7.95
C THR A 33 -13.45 -2.09 9.44
N THR A 34 -12.23 -1.71 9.84
CA THR A 34 -11.89 -1.45 11.25
C THR A 34 -12.62 -0.22 11.78
N LEU A 35 -12.69 0.85 11.00
CA LEU A 35 -13.48 2.03 11.36
C LEU A 35 -14.95 1.69 11.56
N ALA A 36 -15.53 0.91 10.64
CA ALA A 36 -16.91 0.44 10.75
C ALA A 36 -17.11 -0.46 11.99
N ALA A 37 -16.18 -1.38 12.26
CA ALA A 37 -16.23 -2.25 13.43
C ALA A 37 -16.15 -1.46 14.75
N LEU A 38 -15.20 -0.52 14.84
CA LEU A 38 -15.06 0.36 16.00
C LEU A 38 -16.28 1.27 16.17
N ALA A 39 -16.85 1.79 15.08
CA ALA A 39 -18.07 2.58 15.12
C ALA A 39 -19.26 1.77 15.66
N VAL A 40 -19.45 0.52 15.22
CA VAL A 40 -20.50 -0.38 15.74
C VAL A 40 -20.28 -0.70 17.22
N VAL A 41 -19.03 -0.93 17.61
CA VAL A 41 -18.65 -1.19 19.01
C VAL A 41 -18.95 0.03 19.90
N LEU A 42 -18.65 1.24 19.45
CA LEU A 42 -18.90 2.47 20.22
C LEU A 42 -20.39 2.80 20.35
N LEU A 43 -21.20 2.45 19.34
CA LEU A 43 -22.67 2.53 19.41
C LEU A 43 -23.26 1.52 20.41
N SER A 44 -22.55 0.43 20.72
CA SER A 44 -22.93 -0.53 21.74
C SER A 44 -22.42 -0.07 23.12
N THR A 45 -23.18 0.81 23.76
CA THR A 45 -22.90 1.32 25.11
C THR A 45 -23.19 0.25 26.19
N GLY A 46 -22.37 -0.81 26.23
CA GLY A 46 -22.36 -1.83 27.28
C GLY A 46 -21.19 -1.65 28.27
N ARG A 47 -21.27 -2.27 29.46
CA ARG A 47 -20.27 -2.26 30.58
C ARG A 47 -18.86 -2.82 30.24
N GLY A 48 -18.31 -2.50 29.07
CA GLY A 48 -17.00 -2.96 28.58
C GLY A 48 -16.24 -1.94 27.73
N SER A 49 -16.75 -0.72 27.55
CA SER A 49 -16.05 0.32 26.78
C SER A 49 -14.73 0.76 27.44
N ASP A 50 -14.66 0.81 28.78
CA ASP A 50 -13.43 1.13 29.52
C ASP A 50 -12.28 0.14 29.23
N VAL A 51 -12.59 -1.08 28.78
CA VAL A 51 -11.59 -2.11 28.43
C VAL A 51 -11.31 -2.15 26.92
N MET A 52 -12.30 -1.82 26.08
CA MET A 52 -12.14 -1.82 24.61
C MET A 52 -11.42 -0.57 24.10
N VAL A 53 -11.61 0.59 24.71
CA VAL A 53 -10.96 1.85 24.35
C VAL A 53 -9.41 1.73 24.35
N PRO A 54 -8.75 1.20 25.40
CA PRO A 54 -7.28 1.09 25.41
C PRO A 54 -6.74 0.08 24.37
N MET A 55 -7.56 -0.86 23.89
CA MET A 55 -7.18 -1.78 22.81
C MET A 55 -7.39 -1.17 21.42
N ALA A 56 -8.40 -0.31 21.25
CA ALA A 56 -8.74 0.32 19.98
C ALA A 56 -7.74 1.43 19.58
N ILE A 57 -7.24 2.21 20.56
CA ILE A 57 -6.30 3.32 20.32
C ILE A 57 -5.02 2.86 19.58
N PRO A 58 -4.28 1.82 20.04
CA PRO A 58 -3.07 1.37 19.35
C PRO A 58 -3.37 0.73 17.99
N VAL A 59 -4.51 0.05 17.83
CA VAL A 59 -4.93 -0.51 16.53
C VAL A 59 -5.17 0.59 15.51
N PHE A 60 -5.80 1.68 15.93
CA PHE A 60 -6.03 2.84 15.08
C PHE A 60 -4.71 3.51 14.65
N GLY A 61 -3.79 3.72 15.59
CA GLY A 61 -2.46 4.24 15.30
C GLY A 61 -1.64 3.34 14.37
N GLY A 62 -1.64 2.03 14.64
CA GLY A 62 -0.91 1.03 13.84
C GLY A 62 -1.41 0.93 12.41
N MET A 63 -2.73 1.00 12.19
CA MET A 63 -3.31 1.03 10.84
C MET A 63 -2.96 2.30 10.07
N ALA A 64 -2.93 3.46 10.73
CA ALA A 64 -2.49 4.70 10.11
C ALA A 64 -1.02 4.63 9.67
N VAL A 65 -0.14 4.06 10.50
CA VAL A 65 1.27 3.85 10.14
C VAL A 65 1.40 2.83 9.00
N ALA A 66 0.64 1.74 9.03
CA ALA A 66 0.65 0.73 7.96
C ALA A 66 0.23 1.33 6.59
N LEU A 67 -0.77 2.22 6.57
CA LEU A 67 -1.17 2.97 5.37
C LEU A 67 -0.04 3.85 4.84
N ILE A 68 0.67 4.56 5.73
CA ILE A 68 1.80 5.40 5.34
C ILE A 68 2.91 4.54 4.73
N VAL A 69 3.27 3.42 5.38
CA VAL A 69 4.33 2.53 4.88
C VAL A 69 3.98 1.95 3.51
N ILE A 70 2.75 1.47 3.31
CA ILE A 70 2.33 0.89 2.02
C ILE A 70 2.27 1.92 0.90
N PHE A 71 2.15 3.21 1.23
CA PHE A 71 2.23 4.32 0.29
C PHE A 71 3.68 4.76 0.02
N VAL A 72 4.52 4.77 1.06
CA VAL A 72 5.94 5.11 0.97
C VAL A 72 6.71 4.10 0.13
N VAL A 73 6.43 2.80 0.25
CA VAL A 73 7.11 1.75 -0.54
C VAL A 73 7.00 1.97 -2.07
N PRO A 74 5.80 2.11 -2.68
CA PRO A 74 5.69 2.33 -4.12
C PRO A 74 6.19 3.72 -4.55
N ALA A 75 6.05 4.76 -3.71
CA ALA A 75 6.58 6.09 -4.00
C ALA A 75 8.12 6.08 -4.02
N CYS A 76 8.75 5.44 -3.03
CA CYS A 76 10.20 5.29 -2.94
C CYS A 76 10.73 4.43 -4.09
N TYR A 77 10.06 3.32 -4.42
CA TYR A 77 10.43 2.48 -5.57
C TYR A 77 10.37 3.25 -6.89
N CYS A 78 9.34 4.08 -7.10
CA CYS A 78 9.22 4.93 -8.28
C CYS A 78 10.36 5.97 -8.36
N GLY A 79 10.65 6.64 -7.24
CA GLY A 79 11.72 7.63 -7.14
C GLY A 79 13.11 7.02 -7.41
N ILE A 80 13.40 5.86 -6.83
CA ILE A 80 14.65 5.11 -7.08
C ILE A 80 14.75 4.72 -8.55
N LYS A 81 13.67 4.19 -9.16
CA LYS A 81 13.65 3.81 -10.57
C LYS A 81 13.89 5.01 -11.50
N GLN A 82 13.29 6.17 -11.19
CA GLN A 82 13.47 7.39 -11.97
C GLN A 82 14.88 7.99 -11.81
N MET A 83 15.44 7.94 -10.60
CA MET A 83 16.81 8.39 -10.32
C MET A 83 17.85 7.48 -10.99
N LYS A 84 17.63 6.16 -10.98
CA LYS A 84 18.49 5.16 -11.64
C LYS A 84 18.49 5.36 -13.17
N TRP A 85 17.36 5.73 -13.77
CA TRP A 85 17.30 6.10 -15.19
C TRP A 85 18.14 7.33 -15.51
N ARG A 86 18.09 8.37 -14.65
CA ARG A 86 18.91 9.57 -14.83
C ARG A 86 20.41 9.34 -14.63
N LEU A 87 20.80 8.28 -13.91
CA LEU A 87 22.20 7.89 -13.71
C LEU A 87 22.78 6.97 -14.81
N GLY A 88 22.03 6.65 -15.87
CA GLY A 88 22.59 5.95 -17.05
C GLY A 88 22.87 4.45 -16.87
N LEU A 89 22.48 3.85 -15.75
CA LEU A 89 22.51 2.39 -15.55
C LEU A 89 21.16 1.79 -15.95
N SER A 90 21.00 1.54 -17.26
CA SER A 90 19.97 0.60 -17.72
C SER A 90 20.35 -0.79 -17.24
N ASP A 91 19.67 -1.27 -16.21
CA ASP A 91 19.45 -2.69 -16.08
C ASP A 91 17.99 -3.00 -15.80
N THR A 92 17.57 -4.02 -16.51
CA THR A 92 16.21 -4.32 -16.91
C THR A 92 15.60 -5.29 -15.90
N ASP A 93 15.77 -5.06 -14.60
CA ASP A 93 15.33 -6.05 -13.60
C ASP A 93 13.87 -5.82 -13.21
N PHE A 94 12.99 -6.32 -14.07
CA PHE A 94 11.60 -6.64 -13.75
C PHE A 94 11.36 -8.16 -13.80
N THR A 95 12.41 -8.97 -13.68
CA THR A 95 12.35 -10.44 -13.71
C THR A 95 12.49 -11.15 -12.37
N THR A 96 12.78 -10.46 -11.25
CA THR A 96 13.08 -11.15 -9.97
C THR A 96 12.00 -11.01 -8.88
N ASP A 97 11.04 -10.09 -9.00
CA ASP A 97 10.00 -9.95 -7.94
C ASP A 97 8.73 -10.75 -8.21
N ARG A 98 8.72 -11.59 -9.27
CA ARG A 98 7.60 -12.49 -9.59
C ARG A 98 7.87 -13.96 -9.29
N GLU A 99 8.99 -14.27 -8.64
CA GLU A 99 9.41 -15.63 -8.29
C GLU A 99 9.52 -15.86 -6.77
N ALA A 100 9.14 -14.89 -5.94
CA ALA A 100 9.21 -14.98 -4.47
C ALA A 100 7.85 -15.02 -3.75
N GLU A 101 6.72 -15.13 -4.46
CA GLU A 101 5.38 -15.44 -3.87
C GLU A 101 4.51 -16.25 -4.84
#